data_AF-A0A1Y4LT05-F1
#
_entry.id   AF-A0A1Y4LT05-F1
#
_cell.length_a   1.000
_cell.length_b   1.000
_cell.length_c   1.000
_cell.angle_alpha   90.00
_cell.angle_beta   90.00
_cell.angle_gamma   90.00
#
_symmetry.space_group_name_H-M   'P 1'
#
loop_
_entity.id
_entity.type
_entity.pdbx_description
1 polymer ?
#
loop_
_entity_poly.entity_id
_entity_poly.type
_entity_poly.pdbx_seq_one_letter_code
_entity_poly.pdbx_strand_id
1 'polypeptide(L)'
;MKSTRKIIFLALMVGCGIMLQIIESFVPVVIFVPGFKIGFANIVSLLTLMLWDIPSMWCVALLRIVLASLMMGTIFSVSFWLSLSGGFLSLIMMTIFKKAKVFSIYGISVIGACFHSVGQVIMITLIYQQYFMQLFLPILLALSIVSGLLIAIISNQVYIRVQKGMVKYGEI
;
A
#
# COMPACT_ATOMS: atom_id res chain seq x y z
N MET A 1 -8.50 11.60 20.69
CA MET A 1 -8.33 10.20 21.18
C MET A 1 -7.23 10.15 22.24
N LYS A 2 -7.40 9.38 23.32
CA LYS A 2 -6.28 9.09 24.24
C LYS A 2 -5.17 8.37 23.46
N SER A 3 -3.90 8.73 23.70
CA SER A 3 -2.72 8.25 22.96
C SER A 3 -2.71 6.71 22.81
N THR A 4 -2.98 5.98 23.89
CA THR A 4 -3.01 4.51 23.92
C THR A 4 -4.03 3.89 22.96
N ARG A 5 -5.23 4.49 22.85
CA ARG A 5 -6.29 3.93 21.99
C ARG A 5 -5.92 4.03 20.52
N LYS A 6 -5.36 5.17 20.10
CA LYS A 6 -4.87 5.35 18.71
C LYS A 6 -3.80 4.31 18.38
N ILE A 7 -2.86 4.06 19.31
CA ILE A 7 -1.81 3.05 19.14
C ILE A 7 -2.41 1.66 18.91
N ILE A 8 -3.42 1.26 19.70
CA ILE A 8 -4.09 -0.04 19.54
C ILE A 8 -4.72 -0.17 18.14
N PHE A 9 -5.43 0.85 17.66
CA PHE A 9 -6.01 0.81 16.31
C PHE A 9 -4.96 0.75 15.20
N LEU A 10 -3.87 1.50 15.33
CA LEU A 10 -2.78 1.43 14.36
C LEU A 10 -2.12 0.05 14.37
N ALA A 11 -1.96 -0.58 15.55
CA ALA A 11 -1.46 -1.95 15.65
C ALA A 11 -2.40 -2.95 14.98
N LEU A 12 -3.73 -2.81 15.15
CA LEU A 12 -4.73 -3.62 14.44
C LEU A 12 -4.66 -3.43 12.92
N MET A 13 -4.49 -2.19 12.45
CA MET A 13 -4.30 -1.90 11.04
C MET A 13 -3.03 -2.57 10.51
N VAL A 14 -1.90 -2.48 11.22
CA VAL A 14 -0.67 -3.18 10.86
C VAL A 14 -0.92 -4.69 10.75
N GLY A 15 -1.57 -5.31 11.74
CA GLY A 15 -1.91 -6.74 11.72
C GLY A 15 -2.78 -7.13 10.52
N CYS A 16 -3.83 -6.36 10.22
CA CYS A 16 -4.67 -6.57 9.04
C CYS A 16 -3.87 -6.43 7.74
N GLY A 17 -2.96 -5.44 7.69
CA GLY A 17 -2.08 -5.22 6.54
C GLY A 17 -1.14 -6.39 6.30
N ILE A 18 -0.57 -6.96 7.37
CA ILE A 18 0.32 -8.12 7.30
C ILE A 18 -0.46 -9.32 6.76
N MET A 19 -1.65 -9.58 7.30
CA MET A 19 -2.52 -10.66 6.84
C MET A 19 -2.84 -10.53 5.35
N LEU A 20 -3.23 -9.33 4.90
CA LEU A 20 -3.53 -9.08 3.49
C LEU A 20 -2.30 -9.23 2.59
N GLN A 21 -1.12 -8.83 3.05
CA GLN A 21 0.14 -9.00 2.31
C GLN A 21 0.53 -10.48 2.17
N ILE A 22 0.31 -11.27 3.22
CA ILE A 22 0.54 -12.73 3.21
C ILE A 22 -0.46 -13.41 2.28
N ILE A 23 -1.75 -13.08 2.39
CA ILE A 23 -2.79 -13.62 1.47
C ILE A 23 -2.43 -13.30 0.02
N GLU A 24 -2.05 -12.06 -0.27
CA GLU A 24 -1.63 -11.64 -1.61
C GLU A 24 -0.43 -12.44 -2.13
N SER A 25 0.50 -12.84 -1.26
CA SER A 25 1.65 -13.65 -1.66
C SER A 25 1.28 -15.08 -2.10
N PHE A 26 0.14 -15.59 -1.66
CA PHE A 26 -0.40 -16.86 -2.10
C PHE A 26 -1.21 -16.76 -3.40
N VAL A 27 -1.65 -15.55 -3.79
CA VAL A 27 -2.37 -15.38 -5.05
C VAL A 27 -1.32 -15.34 -6.16
N PRO A 28 -1.28 -16.32 -7.08
CA PRO A 28 -0.37 -16.29 -8.22
C PRO A 28 -0.92 -15.30 -9.25
N VAL A 29 -0.87 -14.00 -8.94
CA VAL A 29 -1.37 -12.96 -9.81
C VAL A 29 -0.34 -12.74 -10.92
N VAL A 30 -0.75 -13.18 -12.11
CA VAL A 30 -0.20 -12.99 -13.47
C VAL A 30 1.20 -13.53 -13.78
N ILE A 31 1.18 -14.67 -14.46
CA ILE A 31 2.24 -15.36 -15.21
C ILE A 31 2.91 -14.45 -16.28
N PHE A 32 2.32 -13.30 -16.61
CA PHE A 32 2.77 -12.43 -17.71
C PHE A 32 3.67 -11.25 -17.30
N VAL A 33 3.67 -10.81 -16.04
CA VAL A 33 4.50 -9.69 -15.59
C VAL A 33 5.14 -10.01 -14.24
N PRO A 34 6.42 -10.40 -14.21
CA PRO A 34 7.14 -10.71 -12.99
C PRO A 34 7.10 -9.55 -12.00
N GLY A 35 6.67 -9.83 -10.77
CA GLY A 35 6.68 -8.86 -9.67
C GLY A 35 5.43 -7.98 -9.55
N PHE A 36 4.45 -8.07 -10.48
CA PHE A 36 3.18 -7.38 -10.28
C PHE A 36 2.38 -8.00 -9.12
N LYS A 37 1.83 -7.14 -8.28
CA LYS A 37 0.88 -7.51 -7.22
C LYS A 37 -0.32 -6.59 -7.30
N ILE A 38 -1.50 -7.10 -6.91
CA ILE A 38 -2.74 -6.30 -6.91
C ILE A 38 -2.61 -5.10 -5.97
N GLY A 39 -1.92 -5.27 -4.85
CA GLY A 39 -1.76 -4.29 -3.79
C GLY A 39 -2.83 -4.38 -2.71
N PHE A 40 -3.36 -5.57 -2.39
CA PHE A 40 -4.36 -5.72 -1.31
C PHE A 40 -3.88 -5.14 0.02
N ALA A 41 -2.60 -5.29 0.30
CA ALA A 41 -1.98 -4.71 1.48
C ALA A 41 -2.18 -3.18 1.56
N ASN A 42 -2.21 -2.48 0.41
CA ASN A 42 -2.35 -1.03 0.31
C ASN A 42 -3.76 -0.53 0.68
N ILE A 43 -4.77 -1.41 0.72
CA ILE A 43 -6.11 -1.08 1.24
C ILE A 43 -6.01 -0.50 2.64
N VAL A 44 -5.16 -1.09 3.48
CA VAL A 44 -4.95 -0.68 4.87
C VAL A 44 -4.24 0.66 4.96
N SER A 45 -3.23 0.89 4.12
CA SER A 45 -2.52 2.18 4.05
C SER A 45 -3.48 3.30 3.68
N LEU A 46 -4.31 3.09 2.65
CA LEU A 46 -5.31 4.05 2.21
C LEU A 46 -6.42 4.25 3.25
N LEU A 47 -6.89 3.17 3.89
CA LEU A 47 -7.88 3.23 4.95
C LEU A 47 -7.37 4.02 6.16
N THR A 48 -6.11 3.80 6.56
CA THR A 48 -5.45 4.55 7.64
C THR A 48 -5.36 6.03 7.30
N LEU A 49 -5.05 6.37 6.04
CA LEU A 49 -5.03 7.75 5.57
C LEU A 49 -6.41 8.42 5.62
N MET A 50 -7.49 7.68 5.37
CA MET A 50 -8.86 8.20 5.44
C MET A 50 -9.38 8.36 6.87
N LEU A 51 -9.00 7.45 7.79
CA LEU A 51 -9.47 7.46 9.18
C LEU A 51 -8.68 8.43 10.08
N TRP A 52 -7.38 8.58 9.85
CA TRP A 52 -6.50 9.39 10.69
C TRP A 52 -5.73 10.43 9.89
N ASP A 53 -4.45 10.19 9.62
CA ASP A 53 -3.52 11.20 9.12
C ASP A 53 -2.34 10.56 8.35
N ILE A 54 -1.58 11.41 7.68
CA ILE A 54 -0.41 11.03 6.89
C ILE A 54 0.63 10.28 7.75
N PRO A 55 1.09 10.79 8.91
CA PRO A 55 2.03 10.04 9.76
C PRO A 55 1.55 8.63 10.11
N SER A 56 0.26 8.47 10.41
CA SER A 56 -0.34 7.17 10.71
C SER A 56 -0.27 6.21 9.53
N MET A 57 -0.56 6.68 8.31
CA MET A 57 -0.41 5.89 7.07
C MET A 57 1.02 5.41 6.88
N TRP A 58 2.01 6.29 7.05
CA TRP A 58 3.43 5.95 6.92
C TRP A 58 3.85 4.87 7.91
N CYS A 59 3.49 5.05 9.18
CA CYS A 59 3.79 4.09 10.24
C CYS A 59 3.22 2.70 9.92
N VAL A 60 1.93 2.64 9.58
CA VAL A 60 1.25 1.37 9.28
C VAL A 60 1.86 0.68 8.05
N ALA A 61 2.10 1.44 6.97
CA ALA A 61 2.61 0.87 5.72
C ALA A 61 4.04 0.35 5.87
N LEU A 62 4.94 1.09 6.53
CA LEU A 62 6.34 0.69 6.71
C LEU A 62 6.47 -0.49 7.67
N LEU A 63 5.78 -0.44 8.82
CA LEU A 63 5.77 -1.56 9.78
C LEU A 63 5.23 -2.82 9.14
N ARG A 64 4.15 -2.72 8.35
CA ARG A 64 3.59 -3.86 7.62
C ARG A 64 4.62 -4.50 6.71
N ILE A 65 5.34 -3.72 5.89
CA ILE A 65 6.34 -4.26 4.95
C ILE A 65 7.44 -5.02 5.70
N VAL A 66 7.99 -4.42 6.76
CA VAL A 66 9.05 -5.03 7.57
C VAL A 66 8.55 -6.29 8.27
N LEU A 67 7.45 -6.20 9.02
CA LEU A 67 6.93 -7.31 9.81
C LEU A 67 6.41 -8.46 8.96
N ALA A 68 5.71 -8.18 7.85
CA ALA A 68 5.26 -9.23 6.94
C ALA A 68 6.45 -9.96 6.31
N SER A 69 7.49 -9.23 5.88
CA SER A 69 8.69 -9.85 5.32
C SER A 69 9.43 -10.71 6.34
N LEU A 70 9.49 -10.27 7.60
CA LEU A 70 10.06 -11.02 8.71
C LEU A 70 9.29 -12.32 8.97
N MET A 71 7.95 -12.25 9.04
CA MET A 71 7.09 -13.42 9.26
C MET A 71 7.15 -14.44 8.13
N MET A 72 7.31 -13.97 6.89
CA MET A 72 7.48 -14.84 5.73
C MET A 72 8.91 -15.38 5.57
N GLY A 73 9.87 -14.96 6.40
CA GLY A 73 11.29 -15.32 6.24
C GLY A 73 11.95 -14.72 4.99
N THR A 74 11.41 -13.61 4.48
CA THR A 74 11.85 -12.94 3.23
C THR A 74 12.52 -11.59 3.48
N ILE A 75 12.86 -11.27 4.72
CA ILE A 75 13.55 -10.02 5.07
C ILE A 75 14.88 -9.93 4.30
N PHE A 76 15.20 -8.75 3.76
CA PHE A 76 16.35 -8.51 2.88
C PHE A 76 16.39 -9.28 1.55
N SER A 77 15.36 -10.07 1.22
CA SER A 77 15.22 -10.66 -0.11
C SER A 77 14.93 -9.59 -1.18
N VAL A 78 15.04 -9.96 -2.45
CA VAL A 78 14.60 -9.12 -3.58
C VAL A 78 13.16 -8.64 -3.38
N SER A 79 12.25 -9.52 -2.94
CA SER A 79 10.85 -9.17 -2.69
C SER A 79 10.68 -8.10 -1.61
N PHE A 80 11.51 -8.12 -0.57
CA PHE A 80 11.52 -7.09 0.46
C PHE A 80 11.94 -5.74 -0.11
N TRP A 81 13.03 -5.68 -0.87
CA TRP A 81 13.52 -4.44 -1.47
C TRP A 81 12.54 -3.84 -2.48
N LEU A 82 11.90 -4.68 -3.29
CA LEU A 82 10.83 -4.25 -4.20
C LEU A 82 9.66 -3.63 -3.44
N SER A 83 9.17 -4.30 -2.40
CA SER A 83 8.05 -3.81 -1.60
C SER A 83 8.41 -2.54 -0.82
N LEU A 84 9.64 -2.43 -0.33
CA LEU A 84 10.10 -1.26 0.42
C LEU A 84 10.25 -0.05 -0.51
N SER A 85 10.94 -0.21 -1.64
CA SER A 85 11.15 0.89 -2.60
C SER A 85 9.84 1.37 -3.22
N GLY A 86 9.01 0.45 -3.69
CA GLY A 86 7.69 0.76 -4.22
C GLY A 86 6.77 1.38 -3.16
N GLY A 87 6.71 0.78 -1.96
CA GLY A 87 5.93 1.31 -0.86
C GLY A 87 6.37 2.72 -0.46
N PHE A 88 7.67 2.97 -0.37
CA PHE A 88 8.22 4.27 -0.01
C PHE A 88 7.87 5.35 -1.06
N LEU A 89 8.09 5.07 -2.35
CA LEU A 89 7.76 6.01 -3.42
C LEU A 89 6.25 6.29 -3.50
N SER A 90 5.42 5.26 -3.32
CA SER A 90 3.97 5.39 -3.20
C SER A 90 3.57 6.31 -2.06
N LEU A 91 4.15 6.15 -0.86
CA LEU A 91 3.80 6.95 0.32
C LEU A 91 4.19 8.43 0.14
N ILE A 92 5.34 8.72 -0.48
CA ILE A 92 5.75 10.08 -0.84
C ILE A 92 4.70 10.72 -1.74
N MET A 93 4.34 10.04 -2.82
CA MET A 93 3.41 10.61 -3.81
C MET A 93 2.01 10.75 -3.24
N MET A 94 1.50 9.77 -2.50
CA MET A 94 0.23 9.91 -1.79
C MET A 94 0.24 11.09 -0.81
N THR A 95 1.36 11.34 -0.13
CA THR A 95 1.52 12.48 0.79
C THR A 95 1.46 13.82 0.06
N ILE A 96 2.22 13.97 -1.03
CA ILE A 96 2.26 15.19 -1.85
C ILE A 96 0.86 15.50 -2.39
N PHE A 97 0.21 14.51 -2.99
CA PHE A 97 -1.08 14.70 -3.63
C PHE A 97 -2.23 14.88 -2.62
N LYS A 98 -2.15 14.24 -1.45
CA LYS A 98 -3.09 14.51 -0.35
C LYS A 98 -2.97 15.95 0.16
N LYS A 99 -1.74 16.47 0.29
CA LYS A 99 -1.50 17.86 0.71
C LYS A 99 -1.93 18.88 -0.33
N ALA A 100 -1.81 18.55 -1.62
CA ALA A 100 -2.27 19.41 -2.71
C ALA A 100 -3.80 19.61 -2.72
N LYS A 101 -4.58 18.69 -2.13
CA LYS A 101 -6.06 18.74 -2.05
C LYS A 101 -6.79 18.82 -3.39
N VAL A 102 -6.11 18.59 -4.51
CA VAL A 102 -6.70 18.63 -5.86
C VAL A 102 -7.36 17.29 -6.24
N PHE A 103 -6.97 16.20 -5.59
CA PHE A 103 -7.38 14.85 -5.99
C PHE A 103 -8.35 14.20 -5.01
N SER A 104 -9.30 13.43 -5.56
CA SER A 104 -10.16 12.54 -4.79
C SER A 104 -9.36 11.38 -4.19
N ILE A 105 -9.95 10.64 -3.25
CA ILE A 105 -9.31 9.45 -2.69
C ILE A 105 -8.98 8.39 -3.75
N TYR A 106 -9.81 8.29 -4.80
CA TYR A 106 -9.57 7.43 -5.95
C TYR A 106 -8.30 7.83 -6.70
N GLY A 107 -8.12 9.13 -6.95
CA GLY A 107 -6.90 9.66 -7.58
C GLY A 107 -5.66 9.41 -6.72
N ILE A 108 -5.74 9.64 -5.41
CA ILE A 108 -4.63 9.39 -4.48
C ILE A 108 -4.23 7.91 -4.48
N SER A 109 -5.21 6.99 -4.52
CA SER A 109 -4.97 5.55 -4.60
C SER A 109 -4.30 5.14 -5.90
N VAL A 110 -4.79 5.64 -7.05
CA VAL A 110 -4.22 5.36 -8.37
C VAL A 110 -2.78 5.86 -8.46
N ILE A 111 -2.51 7.08 -7.98
CA ILE A 111 -1.17 7.64 -7.93
C ILE A 111 -0.27 6.78 -7.05
N GLY A 112 -0.74 6.38 -5.87
CA GLY A 112 -0.03 5.46 -4.99
C GLY A 112 0.34 4.16 -5.71
N ALA A 113 -0.64 3.50 -6.35
CA ALA A 113 -0.42 2.25 -7.08
C ALA A 113 0.59 2.40 -8.23
N CYS A 114 0.45 3.45 -9.06
CA CYS A 114 1.38 3.72 -10.15
C CYS A 114 2.80 3.93 -9.65
N PHE A 115 2.99 4.79 -8.66
CA PHE A 115 4.32 5.07 -8.11
C PHE A 115 4.89 3.92 -7.26
N HIS A 116 4.04 3.02 -6.75
CA HIS A 116 4.49 1.76 -6.19
C HIS A 116 5.19 0.91 -7.27
N SER A 117 4.55 0.72 -8.42
CA SER A 117 5.14 -0.04 -9.53
C SER A 117 6.38 0.64 -10.09
N VAL A 118 6.41 1.97 -10.19
CA VAL A 118 7.61 2.71 -10.58
C VAL A 118 8.77 2.42 -9.62
N GLY A 119 8.54 2.46 -8.30
CA GLY A 119 9.58 2.15 -7.32
C GLY A 119 10.06 0.70 -7.39
N GLN A 120 9.16 -0.25 -7.63
CA GLN A 120 9.53 -1.66 -7.87
C GLN A 120 10.41 -1.81 -9.11
N VAL A 121 10.06 -1.16 -10.22
CA VAL A 121 10.83 -1.22 -11.47
C VAL A 121 12.20 -0.54 -11.33
N ILE A 122 12.28 0.57 -10.60
CA ILE A 122 13.57 1.20 -10.28
C ILE A 122 14.44 0.22 -9.48
N MET A 123 13.89 -0.37 -8.42
CA MET A 123 14.64 -1.27 -7.55
C MET A 123 15.05 -2.57 -8.25
N ILE A 124 14.18 -3.19 -9.07
CA ILE A 124 14.55 -4.40 -9.83
C ILE A 124 15.66 -4.09 -10.83
N THR A 125 15.62 -2.93 -11.49
CA THR A 125 16.66 -2.49 -12.43
C THR A 125 18.01 -2.33 -11.73
N LEU A 126 18.01 -1.79 -10.51
CA LEU A 126 19.22 -1.63 -9.68
C LEU A 126 19.78 -2.98 -9.22
N ILE A 127 18.93 -3.90 -8.76
CA ILE A 127 19.36 -5.22 -8.26
C ILE A 127 19.95 -6.08 -9.39
N TYR A 128 19.25 -6.16 -10.52
CA TYR A 128 19.66 -7.02 -11.63
C TYR A 128 20.64 -6.34 -12.60
N GLN A 129 20.84 -5.02 -12.49
CA GLN A 129 21.64 -4.21 -13.41
C GLN A 129 21.19 -4.32 -14.88
N GLN A 130 19.89 -4.49 -15.11
CA GLN A 130 19.29 -4.69 -16.43
C GLN A 130 18.24 -3.63 -16.73
N TYR A 131 18.58 -2.65 -17.57
CA TYR A 131 17.67 -1.58 -17.99
C TYR A 131 16.44 -2.07 -18.75
N PHE A 132 16.53 -3.25 -19.37
CA PHE A 132 15.42 -3.88 -20.10
C PHE A 132 14.16 -4.06 -19.22
N MET A 133 14.32 -4.14 -17.89
CA MET A 133 13.21 -4.27 -16.95
C MET A 133 12.24 -3.07 -16.98
N GLN A 134 12.67 -1.91 -17.49
CA GLN A 134 11.81 -0.73 -17.63
C GLN A 134 10.74 -0.90 -18.72
N LEU A 135 10.91 -1.83 -19.67
CA LEU A 135 9.92 -2.10 -20.72
C LEU A 135 8.62 -2.69 -20.16
N PHE A 136 8.63 -3.25 -18.95
CA PHE A 136 7.42 -3.71 -18.28
C PHE A 136 6.61 -2.56 -17.66
N LEU A 137 7.20 -1.36 -17.52
CA LEU A 137 6.57 -0.24 -16.82
C LEU A 137 5.26 0.23 -17.46
N PRO A 138 5.10 0.35 -18.80
CA PRO A 138 3.82 0.75 -19.40
C PRO A 138 2.68 -0.22 -19.05
N ILE A 139 2.96 -1.52 -19.08
CA ILE A 139 1.97 -2.56 -18.73
C ILE A 139 1.66 -2.51 -17.23
N LEU A 140 2.70 -2.40 -16.39
CA LEU A 140 2.54 -2.26 -14.94
C LEU A 140 1.72 -1.03 -14.57
N LEU A 141 1.95 0.12 -15.22
CA LEU A 141 1.17 1.34 -14.99
C LEU A 141 -0.30 1.15 -15.37
N ALA A 142 -0.58 0.52 -16.51
CA ALA A 142 -1.95 0.22 -16.93
C ALA A 142 -2.67 -0.66 -15.89
N LEU A 143 -2.00 -1.72 -15.42
CA LEU A 143 -2.53 -2.61 -14.38
C LEU A 143 -2.69 -1.88 -13.04
N SER A 144 -1.77 -0.98 -12.69
CA SER A 144 -1.80 -0.20 -11.46
C SER A 144 -2.91 0.84 -11.40
N ILE A 145 -3.34 1.37 -12.55
CA ILE A 145 -4.53 2.21 -12.61
C ILE A 145 -5.76 1.39 -12.22
N VAL A 146 -5.91 0.20 -12.81
CA VAL A 146 -7.04 -0.69 -12.51
C VAL A 146 -7.01 -1.13 -11.05
N SER A 147 -5.87 -1.61 -10.57
CA SER A 147 -5.74 -2.06 -9.18
C SER A 147 -5.93 -0.92 -8.18
N GLY A 148 -5.38 0.26 -8.46
CA GLY A 148 -5.54 1.46 -7.64
C GLY A 148 -6.99 1.91 -7.52
N LEU A 149 -7.77 1.84 -8.59
CA LEU A 149 -9.22 2.10 -8.56
C LEU A 149 -9.97 1.06 -7.73
N LEU A 150 -9.68 -0.23 -7.92
CA LEU A 150 -10.30 -1.31 -7.15
C LEU A 150 -10.00 -1.17 -5.65
N ILE A 151 -8.74 -0.89 -5.29
CA ILE A 151 -8.32 -0.62 -3.92
C ILE A 151 -9.09 0.57 -3.35
N ALA A 152 -9.25 1.66 -4.09
CA ALA A 152 -9.99 2.83 -3.63
C ALA A 152 -11.47 2.52 -3.35
N ILE A 153 -12.12 1.77 -4.25
CA ILE A 153 -13.52 1.35 -4.09
C ILE A 153 -13.67 0.50 -2.82
N ILE A 154 -12.82 -0.51 -2.65
CA ILE A 154 -12.86 -1.41 -1.49
C ILE A 154 -12.58 -0.63 -0.20
N SER A 155 -11.52 0.17 -0.17
CA SER A 155 -11.18 0.99 0.99
C SER A 155 -12.31 1.94 1.36
N ASN A 156 -12.99 2.57 0.40
CA ASN A 156 -14.11 3.47 0.67
C ASN A 156 -15.32 2.72 1.28
N GLN A 157 -15.62 1.52 0.78
CA GLN A 157 -16.69 0.68 1.33
C GLN A 157 -16.40 0.22 2.76
N VAL A 158 -15.14 -0.10 3.05
CA VAL A 158 -14.69 -0.45 4.41
C VAL A 158 -14.73 0.80 5.30
N TYR A 159 -14.25 1.95 4.82
CA TYR A 159 -14.25 3.21 5.54
C TYR A 159 -15.65 3.59 6.03
N ILE A 160 -16.67 3.56 5.15
CA ILE A 160 -18.05 3.90 5.52
C ILE A 160 -18.58 3.01 6.66
N ARG A 161 -18.19 1.73 6.69
CA ARG A 161 -18.64 0.78 7.72
C ARG A 161 -17.87 0.96 9.04
N VAL A 162 -16.56 1.11 8.96
CA VAL A 162 -15.69 1.29 10.13
C VAL A 162 -15.96 2.65 10.78
N GLN A 163 -16.06 3.73 10.00
CA GLN A 163 -16.34 5.07 10.51
C GLN A 163 -17.66 5.13 11.27
N LYS A 164 -18.73 4.51 10.73
CA LYS A 164 -20.02 4.41 11.43
C LYS A 164 -19.89 3.71 12.78
N GLY A 165 -19.11 2.63 12.85
CA GLY A 165 -18.80 1.95 14.10
C GLY A 165 -18.04 2.86 15.07
N MET A 166 -16.98 3.51 14.60
CA MET A 166 -16.14 4.38 15.43
C MET A 166 -16.92 5.60 15.97
N VAL A 167 -17.75 6.25 15.16
CA VAL A 167 -18.63 7.34 15.59
C VAL A 167 -19.65 6.85 16.63
N LYS A 168 -20.25 5.66 16.42
CA LYS A 168 -21.21 5.06 17.35
C LYS A 168 -20.62 4.80 18.74
N TYR A 169 -19.32 4.49 18.83
CA TYR A 169 -18.62 4.24 20.09
C TYR A 169 -17.81 5.45 20.61
N GLY A 170 -18.01 6.64 20.02
CA GLY A 170 -17.35 7.88 20.45
C GLY A 170 -15.83 7.87 20.25
N GLU A 171 -15.36 7.20 19.21
CA GLU A 171 -13.93 6.99 18.93
C GLU A 171 -13.33 8.01 17.97
N ILE A 172 -14.19 8.72 17.23
CA ILE A 172 -13.90 9.88 16.39
C ILE A 172 -15.03 10.89 16.58
#